data_AF-A0A222FLL5-F1
#
_entry.id   AF-A0A222FLL5-F1
#
_cell.length_a   1.000
_cell.length_b   1.000
_cell.length_c   1.000
_cell.angle_alpha   90.00
_cell.angle_beta   90.00
_cell.angle_gamma   90.00
#
_symmetry.space_group_name_H-M   'P 1'
#
loop_
_entity.id
_entity.type
_entity.pdbx_description
1 polymer ?
#
loop_
_entity_poly.entity_id
_entity_poly.type
_entity_poly.pdbx_seq_one_letter_code
_entity_poly.pdbx_strand_id
1 'polypeptide(L)'
;MKTQHWWMSIAVMVLFGATLVGLWWFQQQAVRPFITASDSADYWQAAQVEQRLQPLWQQLSDSQQPTLMHFWNPDCLCNQVSHRHYASLLEQFGIDDLRVVVVAPHTSSEQQRQQLLALNDGRIQVLTAPANLELPSSPSLALFHSEGQLAYFGAYGFGALCTVADDQLFPTLVERLQSGPYGPFMSVAGDGCFCAWPAADASD
;
A
#
# COMPACT_ATOMS: atom_id res chain seq x y z
N MET A 1 -43.75 -14.46 -35.06
CA MET A 1 -43.49 -14.28 -33.61
C MET A 1 -42.26 -15.05 -33.10
N LYS A 2 -42.09 -16.35 -33.40
CA LYS A 2 -40.94 -17.16 -32.91
C LYS A 2 -39.55 -16.62 -33.27
N THR A 3 -39.39 -16.07 -34.47
CA THR A 3 -38.13 -15.48 -34.96
C THR A 3 -37.75 -14.18 -34.26
N GLN A 4 -38.73 -13.33 -33.92
CA GLN A 4 -38.49 -12.04 -33.26
C GLN A 4 -38.02 -12.22 -31.80
N HIS A 5 -38.59 -13.20 -31.09
CA HIS A 5 -38.12 -13.54 -29.74
C HIS A 5 -36.70 -14.11 -29.73
N TRP A 6 -36.32 -14.89 -30.75
CA TRP A 6 -34.98 -15.45 -30.89
C TRP A 6 -33.91 -14.36 -31.10
N TRP A 7 -34.17 -13.37 -31.96
CA TRP A 7 -33.28 -12.22 -32.14
C TRP A 7 -33.15 -11.38 -30.88
N MET A 8 -34.25 -11.18 -30.14
CA MET A 8 -34.22 -10.43 -28.88
C MET A 8 -33.40 -11.15 -27.81
N SER A 9 -33.54 -12.48 -27.69
CA SER A 9 -32.72 -13.28 -26.78
C SER A 9 -31.23 -13.25 -27.14
N ILE A 10 -30.87 -13.28 -28.42
CA ILE A 10 -29.48 -13.15 -28.87
C ILE A 10 -28.93 -11.77 -28.50
N ALA A 11 -29.67 -10.70 -28.78
CA ALA A 11 -29.23 -9.34 -28.45
C ALA A 11 -28.97 -9.16 -26.94
N VAL A 12 -29.84 -9.72 -26.10
CA VAL A 12 -29.67 -9.70 -24.63
C VAL A 12 -28.45 -10.53 -24.21
N MET A 13 -28.23 -11.72 -24.77
CA MET A 13 -27.05 -12.54 -24.47
C MET A 13 -25.75 -11.86 -24.89
N VAL A 14 -25.73 -11.22 -26.06
CA VAL A 14 -24.56 -10.46 -26.55
C VAL A 14 -24.27 -9.28 -25.63
N LEU A 15 -25.28 -8.51 -25.25
CA LEU A 15 -25.11 -7.38 -24.34
C LEU A 15 -24.58 -7.84 -22.97
N PHE A 16 -25.18 -8.89 -22.41
CA PHE A 16 -24.74 -9.43 -21.12
C PHE A 16 -23.31 -9.97 -21.19
N GLY A 17 -22.95 -10.68 -22.26
CA GLY A 17 -21.58 -11.13 -22.50
C GLY A 17 -20.59 -9.97 -22.61
N ALA A 18 -20.94 -8.92 -23.35
CA ALA A 18 -20.11 -7.72 -23.48
C ALA A 18 -19.92 -7.01 -22.12
N THR A 19 -20.97 -6.89 -21.30
CA THR A 19 -20.87 -6.33 -19.95
C THR A 19 -19.98 -7.18 -19.05
N LEU A 20 -20.11 -8.51 -19.07
CA LEU A 20 -19.26 -9.41 -18.28
C LEU A 20 -17.79 -9.29 -18.67
N VAL A 21 -17.49 -9.26 -19.98
CA VAL A 21 -16.12 -9.08 -20.49
C VAL A 21 -15.57 -7.71 -20.08
N GLY A 22 -16.37 -6.65 -20.22
CA GLY A 22 -15.99 -5.30 -19.82
C GLY A 22 -15.69 -5.19 -18.32
N LEU A 23 -16.55 -5.78 -17.47
CA LEU A 23 -16.34 -5.82 -16.02
C LEU A 23 -15.11 -6.63 -15.65
N TRP A 24 -14.88 -7.78 -16.29
CA TRP A 24 -13.70 -8.61 -16.04
C TRP A 24 -12.40 -7.88 -16.42
N TRP A 25 -12.38 -7.21 -17.57
CA TRP A 25 -11.23 -6.41 -18.01
C TRP A 25 -10.95 -5.24 -17.06
N PHE A 26 -12.00 -4.51 -16.65
CA PHE A 26 -11.88 -3.41 -15.70
C PHE A 26 -11.35 -3.87 -14.34
N GLN A 27 -11.83 -5.01 -13.82
CA GLN A 27 -11.32 -5.58 -12.57
C GLN A 27 -9.86 -6.05 -12.68
N GLN A 28 -9.49 -6.68 -13.80
CA GLN A 28 -8.11 -7.15 -14.04
C GLN A 28 -7.12 -6.00 -14.16
N GLN A 29 -7.52 -4.85 -14.72
CA GLN A 29 -6.63 -3.71 -14.89
C GLN A 29 -6.13 -3.11 -13.56
N ALA A 30 -6.87 -3.32 -12.47
CA ALA A 30 -6.49 -2.84 -11.14
C ALA A 30 -5.56 -3.79 -10.38
N VAL A 31 -5.43 -5.06 -10.79
CA VAL A 31 -4.65 -6.06 -10.06
C VAL A 31 -3.31 -6.29 -10.76
N ARG A 32 -2.23 -6.20 -9.99
CA ARG A 32 -0.85 -6.45 -10.47
C ARG A 32 -0.02 -7.14 -9.38
N PRO A 33 1.11 -7.78 -9.73
CA PRO A 33 2.06 -8.27 -8.75
C PRO A 33 2.68 -7.11 -7.95
N PHE A 34 2.92 -7.37 -6.66
CA PHE A 34 3.57 -6.40 -5.76
C PHE A 34 5.02 -6.10 -6.21
N ILE A 35 5.78 -7.13 -6.59
CA ILE A 35 7.08 -7.01 -7.27
C ILE A 35 6.93 -7.48 -8.72
N THR A 36 7.28 -6.62 -9.67
CA THR A 36 7.34 -6.94 -11.10
C THR A 36 8.75 -7.36 -11.53
N ALA A 37 8.89 -7.92 -12.73
CA ALA A 37 10.18 -8.30 -13.29
C ALA A 37 11.13 -7.11 -13.55
N SER A 38 10.62 -5.89 -13.62
CA SER A 38 11.43 -4.67 -13.77
C SER A 38 11.91 -4.09 -12.43
N ASP A 39 11.38 -4.58 -11.30
CA ASP A 39 11.75 -4.09 -9.97
C ASP A 39 13.01 -4.77 -9.46
N SER A 40 13.74 -4.09 -8.57
CA SER A 40 14.96 -4.65 -7.98
C SER A 40 14.67 -5.91 -7.16
N ALA A 41 15.48 -6.94 -7.35
CA ALA A 41 15.44 -8.17 -6.55
C ALA A 41 15.78 -7.94 -5.06
N ASP A 42 16.32 -6.77 -4.72
CA ASP A 42 16.65 -6.36 -3.35
C ASP A 42 15.42 -6.37 -2.43
N TYR A 43 14.22 -6.12 -2.99
CA TYR A 43 12.97 -6.09 -2.22
C TYR A 43 12.48 -7.46 -1.71
N TRP A 44 13.15 -8.54 -2.09
CA TRP A 44 12.96 -9.86 -1.50
C TRP A 44 13.76 -10.06 -0.21
N GLN A 45 14.72 -9.17 0.09
CA GLN A 45 15.66 -9.33 1.20
C GLN A 45 15.47 -8.20 2.22
N ALA A 46 15.02 -8.57 3.42
CA ALA A 46 14.74 -7.62 4.49
C ALA A 46 15.89 -6.66 4.80
N ALA A 47 17.12 -7.17 4.87
CA ALA A 47 18.31 -6.35 5.17
C ALA A 47 18.55 -5.24 4.13
N GLN A 48 18.24 -5.51 2.86
CA GLN A 48 18.42 -4.53 1.80
C GLN A 48 17.29 -3.50 1.80
N VAL A 49 16.07 -3.94 2.09
CA VAL A 49 14.94 -3.03 2.28
C VAL A 49 15.19 -2.10 3.47
N GLU A 50 15.64 -2.62 4.60
CA GLU A 50 16.03 -1.82 5.76
C GLU A 50 17.08 -0.76 5.38
N GLN A 51 18.14 -1.15 4.68
CA GLN A 51 19.17 -0.22 4.18
C GLN A 51 18.58 0.88 3.27
N ARG A 52 17.64 0.53 2.38
CA ARG A 52 16.99 1.49 1.47
C ARG A 52 16.04 2.45 2.20
N LEU A 53 15.42 2.01 3.29
CA LEU A 53 14.50 2.82 4.09
C LEU A 53 15.22 3.61 5.19
N GLN A 54 16.49 3.31 5.47
CA GLN A 54 17.29 4.00 6.49
C GLN A 54 17.30 5.55 6.37
N PRO A 55 17.37 6.16 5.17
CA PRO A 55 17.33 7.62 5.04
C PRO A 55 15.99 8.23 5.46
N LEU A 56 14.89 7.47 5.41
CA LEU A 56 13.59 7.90 5.94
C LEU A 56 13.57 7.78 7.46
N TRP A 57 14.09 6.67 7.99
CA TRP A 57 14.19 6.47 9.44
C TRP A 57 15.01 7.59 10.11
N GLN A 58 16.13 7.99 9.51
CA GLN A 58 17.00 9.06 10.03
C GLN A 58 16.35 10.45 10.09
N GLN A 59 15.22 10.67 9.41
CA GLN A 59 14.45 11.92 9.49
C GLN A 59 13.49 11.94 10.68
N LEU A 60 13.25 10.79 11.30
CA LEU A 60 12.37 10.66 12.44
C LEU A 60 13.13 10.92 13.73
N SER A 61 12.47 11.53 14.72
CA SER A 61 13.00 11.65 16.07
C SER A 61 13.03 10.30 16.78
N ASP A 62 13.84 10.18 17.82
CA ASP A 62 13.79 8.98 18.67
C ASP A 62 12.39 8.79 19.27
N SER A 63 12.00 7.54 19.44
CA SER A 63 10.64 7.14 19.78
C SER A 63 10.66 5.78 20.48
N GLN A 64 9.86 5.63 21.55
CA GLN A 64 9.76 4.37 22.31
C GLN A 64 8.72 3.40 21.75
N GLN A 65 7.86 3.89 20.87
CA GLN A 65 6.83 3.10 20.19
C GLN A 65 7.31 2.60 18.82
N PRO A 66 6.79 1.47 18.35
CA PRO A 66 6.99 1.01 16.98
C PRO A 66 6.50 2.06 15.97
N THR A 67 7.05 1.99 14.76
CA THR A 67 6.71 2.94 13.68
C THR A 67 6.13 2.21 12.47
N LEU A 68 4.94 2.63 12.05
CA LEU A 68 4.36 2.26 10.77
C LEU A 68 4.67 3.35 9.75
N MET A 69 5.43 3.00 8.71
CA MET A 69 5.60 3.83 7.52
C MET A 69 4.64 3.34 6.43
N HIS A 70 3.70 4.19 6.02
CA HIS A 70 2.78 3.95 4.92
C HIS A 70 3.28 4.66 3.66
N PHE A 71 3.59 3.93 2.60
CA PHE A 71 4.02 4.49 1.32
C PHE A 71 2.81 4.75 0.43
N TRP A 72 2.50 6.02 0.23
CA TRP A 72 1.30 6.47 -0.47
C TRP A 72 1.64 7.01 -1.86
N ASN A 73 0.71 6.88 -2.81
CA ASN A 73 0.84 7.49 -4.14
C ASN A 73 -0.46 8.25 -4.46
N PRO A 74 -0.43 9.58 -4.68
CA PRO A 74 -1.64 10.38 -4.90
C PRO A 74 -2.52 9.92 -6.05
N ASP A 75 -1.91 9.43 -7.13
CA ASP A 75 -2.63 9.08 -8.35
C ASP A 75 -3.11 7.62 -8.35
N CYS A 76 -2.92 6.91 -7.23
CA CYS A 76 -3.27 5.51 -7.11
C CYS A 76 -4.71 5.30 -6.61
N LEU A 77 -5.55 4.69 -7.45
CA LEU A 77 -6.93 4.31 -7.08
C LEU A 77 -7.00 3.31 -5.92
N CYS A 78 -5.94 2.54 -5.71
CA CYS A 78 -5.88 1.51 -4.66
C CYS A 78 -5.74 2.07 -3.24
N ASN A 79 -5.47 3.37 -3.07
CA ASN A 79 -5.44 4.01 -1.75
C ASN A 79 -6.75 3.85 -0.98
N GLN A 80 -7.90 3.88 -1.67
CA GLN A 80 -9.19 3.71 -1.01
C GLN A 80 -9.37 2.31 -0.43
N VAL A 81 -8.73 1.31 -1.04
CA VAL A 81 -8.79 -0.09 -0.57
C VAL A 81 -7.91 -0.27 0.66
N SER A 82 -6.67 0.22 0.63
CA SER A 82 -5.76 0.15 1.78
C SER A 82 -6.20 1.03 2.96
N HIS A 83 -6.94 2.11 2.70
CA HIS A 83 -7.39 3.03 3.75
C HIS A 83 -8.21 2.35 4.85
N ARG A 84 -8.97 1.29 4.53
CA ARG A 84 -9.78 0.55 5.52
C ARG A 84 -8.90 -0.12 6.58
N HIS A 85 -7.82 -0.77 6.12
CA HIS A 85 -6.82 -1.41 6.97
C HIS A 85 -6.04 -0.40 7.79
N TYR A 86 -5.68 0.71 7.13
CA TYR A 86 -4.97 1.82 7.76
C TYR A 86 -5.80 2.51 8.86
N ALA A 87 -7.08 2.79 8.60
CA ALA A 87 -7.99 3.43 9.55
C ALA A 87 -8.20 2.56 10.79
N SER A 88 -8.34 1.23 10.62
CA SER A 88 -8.46 0.30 11.75
C SER A 88 -7.25 0.39 12.71
N LEU A 89 -6.03 0.61 12.19
CA LEU A 89 -4.85 0.79 13.04
C LEU A 89 -4.86 2.11 13.81
N LEU A 90 -5.34 3.19 13.19
CA LEU A 90 -5.45 4.49 13.85
C LEU A 90 -6.55 4.55 14.91
N GLU A 91 -7.62 3.78 14.71
CA GLU A 91 -8.71 3.63 15.69
C GLU A 91 -8.28 2.82 16.91
N GLN A 92 -7.46 1.78 16.71
CA GLN A 92 -7.04 0.87 17.78
C GLN A 92 -5.85 1.38 18.59
N PHE A 93 -4.87 2.04 17.95
CA PHE A 93 -3.63 2.47 18.61
C PHE A 93 -3.59 3.98 18.79
N GLY A 94 -3.20 4.44 19.99
CA GLY A 94 -3.00 5.84 20.32
C GLY A 94 -1.68 6.41 19.77
N ILE A 95 -1.46 7.72 19.96
CA ILE A 95 -0.18 8.36 19.64
C ILE A 95 0.93 7.75 20.50
N ASP A 96 0.65 7.27 21.70
CA ASP A 96 1.65 6.70 22.60
C ASP A 96 1.99 5.22 22.27
N ASP A 97 1.15 4.54 21.48
CA ASP A 97 1.27 3.11 21.19
C ASP A 97 1.93 2.83 19.83
N LEU A 98 1.66 3.68 18.83
CA LEU A 98 2.11 3.48 17.46
C LEU A 98 2.39 4.81 16.78
N ARG A 99 3.60 4.98 16.26
CA ARG A 99 3.94 6.14 15.44
C ARG A 99 3.55 5.86 14.00
N VAL A 100 2.67 6.67 13.43
CA VAL A 100 2.25 6.52 12.04
C VAL A 100 2.83 7.63 11.18
N VAL A 101 3.56 7.21 10.15
CA VAL A 101 4.24 8.09 9.19
C VAL A 101 3.74 7.75 7.80
N VAL A 102 3.22 8.72 7.06
CA VAL A 102 2.91 8.55 5.64
C VAL A 102 4.02 9.17 4.81
N VAL A 103 4.57 8.37 3.90
CA VAL A 103 5.62 8.78 2.99
C VAL A 103 5.00 9.06 1.62
N ALA A 104 5.01 10.32 1.23
CA ALA A 104 4.60 10.76 -0.10
C ALA A 104 5.79 10.76 -1.07
N PRO A 105 5.60 10.48 -2.36
CA PRO A 105 6.69 10.49 -3.34
C PRO A 105 7.25 11.91 -3.50
N HIS A 106 8.52 12.01 -3.89
CA HIS A 106 9.17 13.30 -4.15
C HIS A 106 8.41 14.13 -5.21
N THR A 107 7.75 13.47 -6.16
CA THR A 107 6.98 14.09 -7.24
C THR A 107 5.60 14.62 -6.79
N SER A 108 5.19 14.37 -5.54
CA SER A 108 3.90 14.86 -5.04
C SER A 108 3.90 16.39 -4.87
N SER A 109 2.83 17.02 -5.37
CA SER A 109 2.61 18.46 -5.24
C SER A 109 2.37 18.87 -3.78
N GLU A 110 2.61 20.14 -3.47
CA GLU A 110 2.28 20.71 -2.16
C GLU A 110 0.79 20.53 -1.84
N GLN A 111 -0.09 20.73 -2.82
CA GLN A 111 -1.52 20.57 -2.62
C GLN A 111 -1.90 19.13 -2.22
N GLN A 112 -1.32 18.12 -2.87
CA GLN A 112 -1.55 16.71 -2.52
C GLN A 112 -1.07 16.40 -1.09
N ARG A 113 0.10 16.94 -0.69
CA ARG A 113 0.62 16.76 0.67
C ARG A 113 -0.21 17.47 1.73
N GLN A 114 -0.71 18.67 1.44
CA GLN A 114 -1.61 19.40 2.35
C GLN A 114 -2.96 18.68 2.49
N GLN A 115 -3.50 18.11 1.41
CA GLN A 115 -4.71 17.29 1.48
C GLN A 115 -4.50 16.07 2.37
N LEU A 116 -3.36 15.38 2.23
CA LEU A 116 -3.03 14.26 3.09
C LEU A 116 -2.96 14.68 4.57
N LEU A 117 -2.28 15.79 4.89
CA LEU A 117 -2.23 16.32 6.25
C LEU A 117 -3.62 16.67 6.82
N ALA A 118 -4.50 17.24 6.00
CA ALA A 118 -5.85 17.63 6.42
C ALA A 118 -6.75 16.42 6.75
N LEU A 119 -6.49 15.25 6.15
CA LEU A 119 -7.25 14.02 6.38
C LEU A 119 -6.85 13.28 7.66
N ASN A 120 -5.81 13.75 8.34
CA ASN A 120 -5.07 12.95 9.31
C ASN A 120 -5.22 13.41 10.77
N ASP A 121 -6.08 14.39 11.07
CA ASP A 121 -6.42 14.89 12.42
C ASP A 121 -5.23 15.04 13.41
N GLY A 122 -4.03 15.33 12.90
CA GLY A 122 -2.79 15.43 13.69
C GLY A 122 -2.22 14.10 14.21
N ARG A 123 -2.82 12.96 13.87
CA ARG A 123 -2.38 11.62 14.28
C ARG A 123 -1.18 11.08 13.50
N ILE A 124 -0.86 11.70 12.37
CA ILE A 124 0.08 11.16 11.37
C ILE A 124 1.09 12.22 10.99
N GLN A 125 2.35 11.81 10.90
CA GLN A 125 3.42 12.62 10.33
C GLN A 125 3.53 12.34 8.82
N VAL A 126 3.67 13.37 8.00
CA VAL A 126 3.92 13.20 6.56
C VAL A 126 5.39 13.47 6.27
N LEU A 127 6.05 12.53 5.60
CA LEU A 127 7.41 12.69 5.07
C LEU A 127 7.39 12.70 3.54
N THR A 128 8.36 13.37 2.95
CA THR A 128 8.62 13.29 1.51
C THR A 128 9.74 12.28 1.28
N ALA A 129 9.50 11.31 0.41
CA ALA A 129 10.50 10.36 -0.03
C ALA A 129 11.68 11.07 -0.71
N PRO A 130 12.92 10.60 -0.53
CA PRO A 130 14.04 11.11 -1.31
C PRO A 130 13.86 10.71 -2.78
N ALA A 131 14.38 11.53 -3.70
CA ALA A 131 14.14 11.35 -5.15
C ALA A 131 14.65 10.01 -5.71
N ASN A 132 15.64 9.39 -5.05
CA ASN A 132 16.20 8.09 -5.43
C ASN A 132 15.53 6.89 -4.74
N LEU A 133 14.48 7.11 -3.93
CA LEU A 133 13.71 6.01 -3.37
C LEU A 133 12.80 5.44 -4.45
N GLU A 134 13.13 4.24 -4.89
CA GLU A 134 12.28 3.41 -5.74
C GLU A 134 11.57 2.38 -4.87
N LEU A 135 10.28 2.13 -5.06
CA LEU A 135 9.57 1.05 -4.39
C LEU A 135 8.84 0.19 -5.42
N PRO A 136 8.67 -1.12 -5.19
CA PRO A 136 7.98 -1.98 -6.16
C PRO A 136 6.52 -1.56 -6.40
N SER A 137 5.85 -1.16 -5.32
CA SER A 137 4.41 -0.90 -5.32
C SER A 137 3.97 0.10 -4.26
N SER A 138 2.89 0.80 -4.56
CA SER A 138 2.07 1.61 -3.66
C SER A 138 0.60 1.16 -3.76
N PRO A 139 -0.21 1.24 -2.69
CA PRO A 139 0.22 1.44 -1.32
C PRO A 139 1.06 0.25 -0.82
N SER A 140 2.10 0.55 -0.03
CA SER A 140 2.88 -0.45 0.71
C SER A 140 3.12 0.03 2.13
N LEU A 141 3.59 -0.85 3.00
CA LEU A 141 3.88 -0.50 4.38
C LEU A 141 5.20 -1.11 4.86
N ALA A 142 5.84 -0.43 5.79
CA ALA A 142 6.93 -0.95 6.60
C ALA A 142 6.59 -0.77 8.09
N LEU A 143 6.80 -1.82 8.89
CA LEU A 143 6.79 -1.72 10.35
C LEU A 143 8.21 -1.81 10.86
N PHE A 144 8.55 -0.89 11.75
CA PHE A 144 9.84 -0.84 12.44
C PHE A 144 9.64 -0.99 13.94
N HIS A 145 10.60 -1.64 14.58
CA HIS A 145 10.78 -1.58 16.03
C HIS A 145 11.12 -0.14 16.47
N SER A 146 11.02 0.12 17.78
CA SER A 146 11.45 1.38 18.40
C SER A 146 12.90 1.73 18.08
N GLU A 147 13.77 0.73 17.91
CA GLU A 147 15.20 0.91 17.63
C GLU A 147 15.50 1.13 16.14
N GLY A 148 14.48 1.12 15.27
CA GLY A 148 14.65 1.32 13.82
C GLY A 148 14.98 0.07 13.03
N GLN A 149 14.84 -1.11 13.64
CA GLN A 149 14.97 -2.39 12.94
C GLN A 149 13.69 -2.73 12.19
N LEU A 150 13.82 -3.15 10.93
CA LEU A 150 12.68 -3.53 10.09
C LEU A 150 12.06 -4.84 10.60
N ALA A 151 10.76 -4.81 10.85
CA ALA A 151 10.01 -5.97 11.30
C ALA A 151 9.06 -6.53 10.22
N TYR A 152 8.53 -5.66 9.36
CA TYR A 152 7.64 -6.06 8.27
C TYR A 152 7.84 -5.12 7.09
N PHE A 153 7.82 -5.64 5.87
CA PHE A 153 7.67 -4.84 4.66
C PHE A 153 6.77 -5.54 3.64
N GLY A 154 5.88 -4.80 2.99
CA GLY A 154 5.11 -5.31 1.86
C GLY A 154 3.70 -4.75 1.75
N ALA A 155 2.79 -5.57 1.24
CA ALA A 155 1.38 -5.20 1.08
C ALA A 155 0.63 -5.22 2.42
N TYR A 156 -0.47 -4.46 2.50
CA TYR A 156 -1.49 -4.66 3.54
C TYR A 156 -2.17 -6.02 3.38
N GLY A 157 -2.40 -6.42 2.14
CA GLY A 157 -2.99 -7.71 1.80
C GLY A 157 -3.03 -7.88 0.29
N PHE A 158 -3.23 -9.13 -0.12
CA PHE A 158 -3.31 -9.50 -1.53
C PHE A 158 -4.79 -9.58 -2.00
N GLY A 159 -4.97 -9.65 -3.31
CA GLY A 159 -6.27 -9.63 -3.98
C GLY A 159 -6.78 -8.22 -4.27
N ALA A 160 -7.79 -8.12 -5.15
CA ALA A 160 -8.34 -6.84 -5.62
C ALA A 160 -8.94 -5.96 -4.50
N LEU A 161 -9.34 -6.59 -3.39
CA LEU A 161 -9.95 -5.92 -2.23
C LEU A 161 -9.07 -6.00 -0.97
N CYS A 162 -7.82 -6.46 -1.10
CA CYS A 162 -6.91 -6.71 0.02
C CYS A 162 -7.50 -7.62 1.12
N THR A 163 -8.41 -8.53 0.79
CA THR A 163 -9.10 -9.43 1.74
C THR A 163 -8.36 -10.72 2.04
N VAL A 164 -7.22 -10.95 1.39
CA VAL A 164 -6.39 -12.14 1.67
C VAL A 164 -5.63 -11.99 2.99
N ALA A 165 -5.60 -10.79 3.57
CA ALA A 165 -5.14 -10.55 4.93
C ALA A 165 -6.32 -10.51 5.92
N ASP A 166 -6.11 -11.04 7.11
CA ASP A 166 -7.00 -10.88 8.26
C ASP A 166 -6.88 -9.43 8.79
N ASP A 167 -8.00 -8.79 9.09
CA ASP A 167 -8.05 -7.44 9.67
C ASP A 167 -7.28 -7.35 11.01
N GLN A 168 -7.07 -8.48 11.69
CA GLN A 168 -6.31 -8.59 12.94
C GLN A 168 -4.79 -8.73 12.75
N LEU A 169 -4.31 -8.93 11.51
CA LEU A 169 -2.89 -9.14 11.25
C LEU A 169 -2.05 -7.97 11.79
N PHE A 170 -2.30 -6.75 11.32
CA PHE A 170 -1.49 -5.60 11.70
C PHE A 170 -1.63 -5.19 13.17
N PRO A 171 -2.84 -5.21 13.78
CA PRO A 171 -2.95 -5.01 15.21
C PRO A 171 -2.10 -5.99 16.03
N THR A 172 -2.18 -7.29 15.72
CA THR A 172 -1.36 -8.30 16.40
C THR A 172 0.14 -8.07 16.15
N LEU A 173 0.54 -7.61 14.97
CA LEU A 173 1.93 -7.27 14.69
C LEU A 173 2.41 -6.12 15.57
N VAL A 174 1.62 -5.05 15.68
CA VAL A 174 1.97 -3.89 16.53
C VAL A 174 2.10 -4.30 17.99
N GLU A 175 1.15 -5.08 18.52
CA GLU A 175 1.22 -5.62 19.89
C GLU A 175 2.49 -6.47 20.11
N ARG A 176 2.86 -7.30 19.13
CA ARG A 176 4.10 -8.10 19.22
C ARG A 176 5.34 -7.23 19.29
N LEU A 177 5.43 -6.17 18.47
CA LEU A 177 6.56 -5.24 18.47
C LEU A 177 6.71 -4.52 19.81
N GLN A 178 5.61 -4.27 20.52
CA GLN A 178 5.65 -3.69 21.86
C GLN A 178 6.11 -4.70 22.94
N SER A 179 5.84 -5.99 22.73
CA SER A 179 6.10 -7.04 23.72
C SER A 179 7.42 -7.81 23.54
N GLY A 180 8.10 -7.65 22.40
CA GLY A 180 9.38 -8.33 22.15
C GLY A 180 9.78 -8.43 20.67
N PRO A 181 10.80 -9.24 20.35
CA PRO A 181 11.33 -9.33 19.00
C PRO A 181 10.33 -10.00 18.03
N TYR A 182 10.17 -9.39 16.86
CA TYR A 182 9.37 -9.91 15.76
C TYR A 182 10.02 -9.54 14.41
N GLY A 183 9.92 -10.43 13.42
CA GLY A 183 10.38 -10.18 12.05
C GLY A 183 11.90 -10.38 11.85
N PRO A 184 12.44 -9.95 10.68
CA PRO A 184 11.71 -9.29 9.60
C PRO A 184 10.84 -10.26 8.77
N PHE A 185 9.66 -9.81 8.35
CA PHE A 185 8.79 -10.53 7.41
C PHE A 185 8.55 -9.72 6.12
N MET A 186 8.66 -10.40 4.98
CA MET A 186 8.52 -9.80 3.65
C MET A 186 7.21 -10.27 2.98
N SER A 187 6.20 -9.41 2.97
CA SER A 187 4.89 -9.65 2.35
C SER A 187 4.83 -9.11 0.93
N VAL A 188 5.68 -9.67 0.07
CA VAL A 188 5.92 -9.15 -1.30
C VAL A 188 5.53 -10.14 -2.41
N ALA A 189 5.19 -11.38 -2.04
CA ALA A 189 4.93 -12.47 -2.97
C ALA A 189 3.42 -12.64 -3.25
N GLY A 190 2.85 -11.74 -4.06
CA GLY A 190 1.48 -11.88 -4.49
C GLY A 190 0.95 -10.71 -5.31
N ASP A 191 -0.29 -10.89 -5.80
CA ASP A 191 -0.99 -9.92 -6.63
C ASP A 191 -2.06 -9.18 -5.82
N GLY A 192 -2.28 -7.91 -6.12
CA GLY A 192 -3.27 -7.10 -5.43
C GLY A 192 -3.55 -5.78 -6.13
N CYS A 193 -4.39 -4.95 -5.53
CA CYS A 193 -4.59 -3.58 -5.99
C CYS A 193 -3.34 -2.76 -5.63
N PHE A 194 -2.41 -2.65 -6.58
CA PHE A 194 -1.19 -1.88 -6.44
C PHE A 194 -0.99 -0.97 -7.66
N CYS A 195 -0.26 0.11 -7.46
CA CYS A 195 0.24 1.02 -8.48
C CYS A 195 1.77 1.04 -8.41
N ALA A 196 2.42 1.34 -9.54
CA ALA A 196 3.86 1.60 -9.51
C ALA A 196 4.15 2.76 -8.55
N TRP A 197 5.26 2.67 -7.83
CA TRP A 197 5.77 3.84 -7.15
C TRP A 197 6.09 4.94 -8.19
N PRO A 198 5.70 6.20 -7.97
CA PRO A 198 6.03 7.26 -8.90
C PRO A 198 7.54 7.41 -9.00
N ALA A 199 8.10 7.12 -10.18
CA ALA A 199 9.50 7.40 -10.45
C ALA A 199 9.75 8.91 -10.34
N ALA A 200 10.94 9.31 -9.93
CA ALA A 200 11.40 10.66 -10.22
C ALA A 200 11.45 10.78 -11.76
N ASP A 201 10.73 11.73 -12.33
CA ASP A 201 10.71 11.95 -13.77
C ASP A 201 12.14 11.93 -14.31
N ALA A 202 12.45 10.96 -15.17
CA ALA A 202 13.56 11.10 -16.10
C ALA A 202 13.09 12.17 -17.10
N SER A 203 13.35 13.43 -16.77
CA SER A 203 13.17 14.53 -17.71
C SER A 203 13.99 14.21 -18.96
N ASP A 204 13.27 14.00 -20.08
CA ASP A 204 13.80 14.13 -21.44
C ASP A 204 14.60 15.43 -21.62
#